data_AF-A0A497SKE7-F1
#
_entry.id   AF-A0A497SKE7-F1
#
_cell.length_a   1.000
_cell.length_b   1.000
_cell.length_c   1.000
_cell.angle_alpha   90.00
_cell.angle_beta   90.00
_cell.angle_gamma   90.00
#
_symmetry.space_group_name_H-M   'P 1'
#
loop_
_entity.id
_entity.type
_entity.pdbx_description
1 polymer ?
#
loop_
_entity_poly.entity_id
_entity_poly.type
_entity_poly.pdbx_seq_one_letter_code
_entity_poly.pdbx_strand_id
1 'polypeptide(L)'
;KTLVALNEIQLHNKKPTKALRFNVYVDKKCVFETVVGDGVVISTPYGSGAYYKSTGGKPFCKGIGIALNNPHNHRHALVVDESSTVEVELLREEAQLFSDNNEKNMISLSPKDRIIIKKHIKSARFITGFRQ
;
A
#
# COMPACT_ATOMS: atom_id res chain seq x y z
N LYS A 1 8.30 14.04 -3.30
CA LYS A 1 9.34 13.00 -3.08
C LYS A 1 8.79 11.67 -3.60
N THR A 2 9.63 10.84 -4.19
CA THR A 2 9.22 9.56 -4.79
C THR A 2 9.84 8.41 -4.01
N LEU A 3 9.05 7.36 -3.75
CA LEU A 3 9.51 6.09 -3.19
C LEU A 3 9.38 5.01 -4.26
N VAL A 4 10.23 3.99 -4.17
CA VAL A 4 10.16 2.77 -4.98
C VAL A 4 10.20 1.61 -4.01
N ALA A 5 9.35 0.61 -4.22
CA ALA A 5 9.25 -0.57 -3.39
C ALA A 5 9.43 -1.84 -4.24
N LEU A 6 10.08 -2.84 -3.66
CA LEU A 6 10.09 -4.20 -4.18
C LEU A 6 8.91 -5.01 -3.63
N ASN A 7 8.57 -4.85 -2.35
CA ASN A 7 7.52 -5.59 -1.67
C ASN A 7 6.23 -4.76 -1.59
N GLU A 8 6.27 -3.62 -0.90
CA GLU A 8 5.09 -2.79 -0.66
C GLU A 8 5.39 -1.32 -0.39
N ILE A 9 4.40 -0.49 -0.70
CA ILE A 9 4.23 0.85 -0.15
C ILE A 9 3.20 0.76 0.97
N GLN A 10 3.53 1.32 2.13
CA GLN A 10 2.66 1.34 3.30
C GLN A 10 2.32 2.77 3.68
N LEU A 11 1.03 3.04 3.80
CA LEU A 11 0.50 4.19 4.53
C LEU A 11 0.11 3.69 5.93
N HIS A 12 0.60 4.35 6.97
CA HIS A 12 0.34 3.98 8.36
C HIS A 12 0.06 5.22 9.21
N ASN A 13 -0.75 5.11 10.27
CA ASN A 13 -0.93 6.20 11.23
C ASN A 13 0.40 6.61 11.87
N LYS A 14 0.61 7.92 12.03
CA LYS A 14 1.80 8.44 12.72
C LYS A 14 1.71 8.24 14.22
N LYS A 15 0.49 8.27 14.77
CA LYS A 15 0.21 8.06 16.20
C LYS A 15 -0.59 6.77 16.34
N PRO A 16 -0.11 5.76 17.09
CA PRO A 16 -0.80 4.48 17.23
C PRO A 16 -2.18 4.59 17.90
N THR A 17 -2.47 5.70 18.58
CA THR A 17 -3.77 5.97 19.23
C THR A 17 -4.79 6.62 18.30
N LYS A 18 -4.43 6.88 17.04
CA LYS A 18 -5.27 7.62 16.09
C LYS A 18 -5.42 6.83 14.79
N ALA A 19 -6.61 6.30 14.55
CA ALA A 19 -6.95 5.70 13.27
C ALA A 19 -6.99 6.79 12.18
N LEU A 20 -6.44 6.48 11.00
CA LEU A 20 -6.54 7.32 9.83
C LEU A 20 -7.97 7.33 9.30
N ARG A 21 -8.33 8.40 8.59
CA ARG A 21 -9.47 8.41 7.67
C ARG A 21 -8.96 8.66 6.27
N PHE A 22 -9.27 7.80 5.31
CA PHE A 22 -8.77 7.94 3.94
C PHE A 22 -9.68 7.29 2.90
N ASN A 23 -9.52 7.72 1.64
CA ASN A 23 -10.15 7.10 0.47
C ASN A 23 -9.08 6.40 -0.36
N VAL A 24 -9.45 5.31 -1.04
CA VAL A 24 -8.61 4.64 -2.04
C VAL A 24 -9.33 4.63 -3.37
N TYR A 25 -8.62 5.03 -4.42
CA TYR A 25 -9.12 5.04 -5.78
C TYR A 25 -8.24 4.16 -6.66
N VAL A 26 -8.85 3.54 -7.65
CA VAL A 26 -8.18 2.81 -8.73
C VAL A 26 -8.66 3.41 -10.04
N ASP A 27 -7.75 3.94 -10.84
CA ASP A 27 -8.05 4.58 -12.11
C ASP A 27 -9.19 5.62 -11.99
N LYS A 28 -9.05 6.47 -10.95
CA LYS A 28 -10.00 7.54 -10.55
C LYS A 28 -11.35 7.07 -10.02
N LYS A 29 -11.61 5.76 -9.93
CA LYS A 29 -12.83 5.21 -9.32
C LYS A 29 -12.58 4.92 -7.85
N CYS A 30 -13.46 5.41 -6.97
CA CYS A 30 -13.36 5.12 -5.54
C CYS A 30 -13.68 3.64 -5.30
N VAL A 31 -12.70 2.88 -4.78
CA VAL A 31 -12.86 1.46 -4.45
C VAL A 31 -13.01 1.25 -2.95
N PHE A 32 -12.43 2.14 -2.14
CA PHE A 32 -12.65 2.18 -0.70
C PHE A 32 -12.93 3.59 -0.26
N GLU A 33 -14.18 3.85 0.08
CA GLU A 33 -14.63 5.14 0.59
C GLU A 33 -14.59 5.18 2.12
N THR A 34 -14.10 6.29 2.67
CA THR A 34 -14.07 6.65 4.08
C THR A 34 -13.61 5.49 4.97
N VAL A 35 -12.45 4.93 4.64
CA VAL A 35 -11.82 3.90 5.47
C VAL A 35 -11.40 4.53 6.79
N VAL A 36 -11.68 3.82 7.89
CA VAL A 36 -11.15 4.13 9.22
C VAL A 36 -10.33 2.94 9.68
N GLY A 37 -9.05 3.14 9.96
CA GLY A 37 -8.12 2.07 10.37
C GLY A 37 -6.69 2.58 10.47
N ASP A 38 -5.74 1.67 10.68
CA ASP A 38 -4.32 2.03 10.83
C ASP A 38 -3.67 2.44 9.51
N GLY A 39 -4.22 2.02 8.37
CA GLY A 39 -3.75 2.46 7.06
C GLY A 39 -4.01 1.47 5.92
N VAL A 40 -3.13 1.42 4.94
CA VAL A 40 -3.25 0.56 3.75
C VAL A 40 -1.88 0.09 3.26
N VAL A 41 -1.82 -1.18 2.85
CA VAL A 41 -0.68 -1.84 2.23
C VAL A 41 -0.94 -2.00 0.73
N ILE A 42 -0.07 -1.40 -0.08
CA ILE A 42 -0.09 -1.54 -1.55
C ILE A 42 1.09 -2.41 -1.97
N SER A 43 0.82 -3.64 -2.38
CA SER A 43 1.83 -4.69 -2.54
C SER A 43 2.08 -5.06 -4.00
N THR A 44 3.31 -5.46 -4.30
CA THR A 44 3.68 -6.13 -5.54
C THR A 44 3.41 -7.64 -5.44
N PRO A 45 3.42 -8.40 -6.54
CA PRO A 45 3.35 -9.87 -6.48
C PRO A 45 4.44 -10.48 -5.58
N TYR A 46 5.65 -9.91 -5.59
CA TYR A 46 6.78 -10.39 -4.77
C TYR A 46 6.52 -10.16 -3.27
N GLY A 47 5.97 -8.99 -2.91
CA GLY A 47 5.60 -8.68 -1.53
C GLY A 47 4.31 -9.37 -1.04
N SER A 48 3.55 -10.01 -1.93
CA SER A 48 2.21 -10.53 -1.61
C SER A 48 2.20 -11.65 -0.55
N GLY A 49 3.33 -12.33 -0.36
CA GLY A 49 3.53 -13.32 0.71
C GLY A 49 3.95 -12.72 2.06
N ALA A 50 4.31 -11.44 2.11
CA ALA A 50 4.79 -10.73 3.29
C ALA A 50 3.62 -10.06 4.04
N TYR A 51 3.78 -8.79 4.44
CA TYR A 51 2.81 -8.11 5.31
C TYR A 51 1.41 -7.99 4.68
N TYR A 52 1.32 -7.92 3.34
CA TYR A 52 0.05 -7.96 2.60
C TYR A 52 -0.82 -9.17 2.97
N LYS A 53 -0.20 -10.35 3.17
CA LYS A 53 -0.93 -11.55 3.59
C LYS A 53 -1.47 -11.39 5.02
N SER A 54 -0.66 -10.81 5.92
CA SER A 54 -1.05 -10.58 7.31
C SER A 54 -2.18 -9.56 7.46
N THR A 55 -2.32 -8.62 6.53
CA THR A 55 -3.41 -7.63 6.49
C THR A 55 -4.68 -8.12 5.77
N GLY A 56 -4.80 -9.44 5.56
CA GLY A 56 -5.99 -10.07 4.97
C GLY A 56 -5.94 -10.27 3.46
N GLY A 57 -4.80 -9.95 2.83
CA GLY A 57 -4.52 -10.28 1.44
C GLY A 57 -4.26 -11.77 1.20
N LYS A 58 -4.40 -12.21 -0.06
CA LYS A 58 -3.99 -13.54 -0.51
C LYS A 58 -2.85 -13.40 -1.52
N PRO A 59 -1.78 -14.21 -1.46
CA PRO A 59 -0.69 -14.14 -2.44
C PRO A 59 -1.20 -14.16 -3.88
N PHE A 60 -0.58 -13.37 -4.75
CA PHE A 60 -1.00 -13.22 -6.14
C PHE A 60 0.22 -13.14 -7.07
N CYS A 61 0.03 -13.58 -8.32
CA CYS A 61 1.13 -13.68 -9.29
C CYS A 61 1.21 -12.47 -10.24
N LYS A 62 0.13 -11.71 -10.42
CA LYS A 62 0.06 -10.55 -11.30
C LYS A 62 -0.87 -9.48 -10.72
N GLY A 63 -0.53 -8.22 -10.93
CA GLY A 63 -1.34 -7.07 -10.53
C GLY A 63 -0.71 -6.24 -9.41
N ILE A 64 -1.55 -5.40 -8.80
CA ILE A 64 -1.22 -4.60 -7.61
C ILE A 64 -2.21 -5.00 -6.50
N GLY A 65 -1.69 -5.44 -5.36
CA GLY A 65 -2.49 -5.81 -4.20
C GLY A 65 -2.79 -4.60 -3.33
N ILE A 66 -4.02 -4.47 -2.85
CA ILE A 66 -4.48 -3.42 -1.93
C ILE A 66 -5.13 -4.09 -0.72
N ALA A 67 -4.53 -3.96 0.47
CA ALA A 67 -5.07 -4.51 1.71
C ALA A 67 -5.12 -3.43 2.81
N LEU A 68 -6.25 -3.29 3.48
CA LEU A 68 -6.41 -2.31 4.55
C LEU A 68 -5.80 -2.84 5.85
N ASN A 69 -5.13 -1.99 6.61
CA ASN A 69 -4.55 -2.34 7.90
C ASN A 69 -5.52 -1.96 9.04
N ASN A 70 -5.93 -2.96 9.83
CA ASN A 70 -6.88 -2.84 10.94
C ASN A 70 -8.11 -1.95 10.64
N PRO A 71 -8.86 -2.19 9.55
CA PRO A 71 -10.03 -1.38 9.26
C PRO A 71 -11.15 -1.66 10.27
N HIS A 72 -11.84 -0.61 10.72
CA HIS A 72 -12.98 -0.73 11.65
C HIS A 72 -14.15 -1.53 11.06
N ASN A 73 -14.31 -1.49 9.73
CA ASN A 73 -15.28 -2.30 9.01
C ASN A 73 -14.53 -3.30 8.14
N HIS A 74 -14.92 -4.58 8.20
CA HIS A 74 -14.28 -5.60 7.37
C HIS A 74 -14.47 -5.28 5.88
N ARG A 75 -13.36 -5.21 5.14
CA ARG A 75 -13.34 -5.09 3.68
C ARG A 75 -12.27 -6.03 3.14
N HIS A 76 -12.60 -6.79 2.11
CA HIS A 76 -11.66 -7.70 1.49
C HIS A 76 -10.55 -6.95 0.76
N ALA A 77 -9.34 -7.52 0.79
CA ALA A 77 -8.25 -7.06 -0.05
C ALA A 77 -8.62 -7.20 -1.53
N LEU A 78 -8.07 -6.30 -2.36
CA LEU A 78 -8.27 -6.28 -3.80
C LEU A 78 -6.95 -6.54 -4.51
N VAL A 79 -7.02 -7.13 -5.70
CA VAL A 79 -5.91 -7.18 -6.65
C VAL A 79 -6.40 -6.55 -7.95
N VAL A 80 -5.71 -5.52 -8.41
CA VAL A 80 -6.06 -4.77 -9.63
C VAL A 80 -5.02 -4.99 -10.71
N ASP A 81 -5.29 -4.53 -11.94
CA ASP A 81 -4.35 -4.68 -13.04
C ASP A 81 -3.02 -3.96 -12.75
N GLU A 82 -1.92 -4.49 -13.27
CA GLU A 82 -0.59 -3.93 -13.05
C GLU A 82 -0.35 -2.58 -13.74
N SER A 83 -1.19 -2.23 -14.71
CA SER A 83 -1.20 -0.93 -15.39
C SER A 83 -2.04 0.12 -14.66
N SER A 84 -2.86 -0.29 -13.68
CA SER A 84 -3.69 0.63 -12.92
C SER A 84 -2.88 1.62 -12.09
N THR A 85 -3.47 2.78 -11.87
CA THR A 85 -2.99 3.78 -10.92
C THR A 85 -3.83 3.72 -9.65
N VAL A 86 -3.17 3.46 -8.52
CA VAL A 86 -3.79 3.51 -7.19
C VAL A 86 -3.52 4.88 -6.59
N GLU A 87 -4.58 5.54 -6.13
CA GLU A 87 -4.48 6.81 -5.39
C GLU A 87 -5.02 6.62 -3.98
N VAL A 88 -4.33 7.17 -2.98
CA VAL A 88 -4.85 7.25 -1.62
C VAL A 88 -4.91 8.70 -1.20
N GLU A 89 -6.09 9.13 -0.76
CA GLU A 89 -6.35 10.49 -0.27
C GLU A 89 -6.52 10.45 1.24
N LEU A 90 -5.66 11.16 1.95
CA LEU A 90 -5.73 11.25 3.41
C LEU A 90 -6.77 12.31 3.81
N LEU A 91 -7.77 11.91 4.59
CA LEU A 91 -8.86 12.79 5.01
C LEU A 91 -8.66 13.33 6.43
N ARG A 92 -8.06 12.53 7.32
CA ARG A 92 -7.88 12.89 8.74
C ARG A 92 -6.66 12.21 9.36
N GLU A 93 -6.09 12.91 10.34
CA GLU A 93 -4.87 12.58 11.09
C GLU A 93 -3.61 12.62 10.22
N GLU A 94 -2.44 12.73 10.87
CA GLU A 94 -1.16 12.62 10.17
C GLU A 94 -0.79 11.15 9.94
N ALA A 95 -0.21 10.87 8.78
CA ALA A 95 0.25 9.55 8.42
C ALA A 95 1.76 9.53 8.14
N GLN A 96 2.31 8.34 8.08
CA GLN A 96 3.63 8.05 7.55
C GLN A 96 3.50 7.15 6.33
N LEU A 97 4.21 7.51 5.26
CA LEU A 97 4.37 6.71 4.06
C LEU A 97 5.79 6.16 4.00
N PHE A 98 5.94 4.87 3.75
CA PHE A 98 7.24 4.23 3.61
C PHE A 98 7.17 3.03 2.67
N SER A 99 8.34 2.56 2.22
CA SER A 99 8.50 1.42 1.31
C SER A 99 9.36 0.35 1.98
N ASP A 100 9.00 -0.93 1.82
CA ASP A 100 9.81 -2.10 2.23
C ASP A 100 10.37 -2.03 3.66
N ASN A 101 9.58 -1.49 4.60
CA ASN A 101 9.99 -1.25 6.01
C ASN A 101 11.31 -0.46 6.16
N ASN A 102 11.63 0.41 5.20
CA ASN A 102 12.84 1.22 5.24
C ASN A 102 12.62 2.52 6.03
N GLU A 103 13.12 2.56 7.26
CA GLU A 103 13.06 3.71 8.18
C GLU A 103 13.69 5.00 7.63
N LYS A 104 14.66 4.90 6.70
CA LYS A 104 15.33 6.07 6.12
C LYS A 104 14.46 6.79 5.08
N ASN A 105 13.42 6.11 4.59
CA ASN A 105 12.59 6.56 3.47
C ASN A 105 11.14 6.85 3.89
N MET A 106 10.96 7.44 5.07
CA MET A 106 9.66 7.88 5.54
C MET A 106 9.29 9.25 4.97
N ILE A 107 7.99 9.44 4.70
CA ILE A 107 7.39 10.71 4.29
C ILE A 107 6.19 10.95 5.21
N SER A 108 6.19 12.10 5.90
CA SER A 108 5.03 12.53 6.67
C SER A 108 3.97 13.09 5.74
N LEU A 109 2.72 12.70 5.96
CA LEU A 109 1.57 13.19 5.21
C LEU A 109 0.58 13.86 6.16
N SER A 110 -0.01 14.94 5.69
CA SER A 110 -1.07 15.69 6.36
C SER A 110 -2.41 15.45 5.67
N PRO A 111 -3.55 15.69 6.36
CA PRO A 111 -4.85 15.65 5.71
C PRO A 111 -4.89 16.50 4.43
N LYS A 112 -5.60 15.99 3.42
CA LYS A 112 -5.68 16.46 2.02
C LYS A 112 -4.50 16.08 1.13
N ASP A 113 -3.43 15.52 1.67
CA ASP A 113 -2.37 14.95 0.85
C ASP A 113 -2.88 13.74 0.07
N ARG A 114 -2.35 13.57 -1.13
CA ARG A 114 -2.64 12.46 -2.03
C ARG A 114 -1.35 11.76 -2.42
N ILE A 115 -1.38 10.43 -2.38
CA ILE A 115 -0.30 9.58 -2.87
C ILE A 115 -0.76 8.84 -4.10
N ILE A 116 0.13 8.73 -5.08
CA ILE A 116 -0.11 8.02 -6.34
C ILE A 116 0.89 6.87 -6.42
N ILE A 117 0.38 5.64 -6.48
CA ILE A 117 1.15 4.41 -6.62
C ILE A 117 0.84 3.78 -7.97
N LYS A 118 1.89 3.45 -8.71
CA LYS A 118 1.81 2.78 -10.02
C LYS A 118 3.03 1.90 -10.22
N LYS A 119 2.92 0.93 -11.14
CA LYS A 119 4.07 0.12 -11.55
C LYS A 119 5.22 1.01 -12.04
N HIS A 120 6.40 0.74 -11.52
CA HIS A 120 7.61 1.46 -11.92
C HIS A 120 8.10 0.97 -13.30
N ILE A 121 8.69 1.86 -14.11
CA ILE A 121 9.13 1.53 -15.48
C ILE A 121 10.29 0.50 -15.49
N LYS A 122 11.12 0.51 -14.45
CA LYS A 122 12.18 -0.47 -14.25
C LYS A 122 11.69 -1.59 -13.34
N SER A 123 12.00 -2.82 -13.72
CA SER A 123 11.76 -4.01 -12.89
C SER A 123 13.04 -4.46 -12.21
N ALA A 124 12.92 -5.02 -11.00
CA ALA A 124 14.03 -5.68 -10.33
C ALA A 124 14.41 -6.96 -11.08
N ARG A 125 15.72 -7.25 -11.16
CA ARG A 125 16.23 -8.50 -11.75
C ARG A 125 16.74 -9.38 -10.61
N PHE A 126 16.13 -10.55 -10.46
CA PHE A 126 16.56 -11.54 -9.49
C PHE A 126 17.57 -12.48 -10.14
N ILE A 127 18.67 -12.75 -9.44
CA ILE A 127 19.63 -13.77 -9.82
C ILE A 127 19.36 -14.96 -8.90
N THR A 128 18.90 -16.07 -9.46
CA THR A 128 18.64 -17.29 -8.71
C THR A 128 19.84 -18.24 -8.86
N GLY A 129 20.45 -18.62 -7.73
CA GLY A 129 21.46 -19.68 -7.68
C GLY A 129 20.82 -20.98 -7.18
N PHE A 130 21.16 -22.10 -7.81
CA PHE A 130 20.83 -23.41 -7.29
C PHE A 130 21.99 -23.89 -6.42
N ARG A 131 21.73 -24.20 -5.15
CA ARG A 131 22.65 -25.07 -4.40
C ARG A 131 22.38 -26.50 -4.87
N GLN A 132 23.40 -27.17 -5.40
CA GLN A 132 23.39 -28.62 -5.58
C GLN A 132 23.40 -29.31 -4.22
#